data_AF-A0A1I1V5E0-F1
#
_entry.id   AF-A0A1I1V5E0-F1
#
_cell.length_a   1.000
_cell.length_b   1.000
_cell.length_c   1.000
_cell.angle_alpha   90.00
_cell.angle_beta   90.00
_cell.angle_gamma   90.00
#
_symmetry.space_group_name_H-M   'P 1'
#
loop_
_entity.id
_entity.type
_entity.pdbx_description
1 polymer ?
#
loop_
_entity_poly.entity_id
_entity_poly.type
_entity_poly.pdbx_seq_one_letter_code
_entity_poly.pdbx_strand_id
1 'polypeptide(L)'
;MRRFSGVLFLASFGLVSGCGDNGNDTQGATGNMMTTTLPPLTTTDPGTSTSTATETTAPTTTDGTGTATESTTAPTTTDGTATSTTEPVDTTAGPTTEPQTSTTMMTTMPGTTGDTPCQEISVTVQPIKPNTMLVLDKSGSMLQTWDADADPNTPNVTRWYSLYAVVNQVLTDFNDKFNFGMNLFPSKNALGEYKMTACLVNDQVEVPVAELNKDAIIPVLPAQSNMTIAGGTPTALGMTAALNHLKSLDPAVPRIVMLVTDGAANCSTSAANLTELFEVYDENVAPIISDAYTVDNIPTYVIGIAIDNAPNPNIQDGNPNTINPYEKLNELATLGGTAKAGNEKFYSANNAIELSDALNAIVQDAQSCIIPLESPPAFPDKTIVKLGNNEIPMITDCANESGWRYIEPMPYMALELCGTACADLKIAGEADVEYYCDAG
;
A
#
# COMPACT_ATOMS: atom_id res chain seq x y z
N MET A 1 -28.05 37.91 37.83
CA MET A 1 -27.38 39.22 38.00
C MET A 1 -25.95 39.10 37.51
N ARG A 2 -25.45 40.18 36.91
CA ARG A 2 -24.13 40.41 36.27
C ARG A 2 -24.01 39.98 34.80
N ARG A 3 -24.07 41.03 33.98
CA ARG A 3 -23.91 41.14 32.53
C ARG A 3 -22.42 41.06 32.18
N PHE A 4 -22.10 40.39 31.07
CA PHE A 4 -20.83 40.57 30.36
C PHE A 4 -21.02 41.64 29.28
N SER A 5 -20.23 42.71 29.36
CA SER A 5 -20.11 43.74 28.33
C SER A 5 -19.08 43.31 27.29
N GLY A 6 -19.44 43.41 26.02
CA GLY A 6 -18.53 43.27 24.89
C GLY A 6 -17.66 44.51 24.70
N VAL A 7 -16.49 44.30 24.09
CA VAL A 7 -15.67 45.35 23.47
C VAL A 7 -15.49 44.97 22.01
N LEU A 8 -15.98 45.87 21.16
CA LEU A 8 -15.93 45.88 19.71
C LEU A 8 -14.66 46.63 19.29
N PHE A 9 -13.82 46.04 18.45
CA PHE A 9 -12.73 46.76 17.76
C PHE A 9 -12.96 46.67 16.25
N LEU A 10 -13.38 47.80 15.66
CA LEU A 10 -13.29 48.08 14.23
C LEU A 10 -11.86 48.53 13.90
N ALA A 11 -11.26 47.96 12.87
CA ALA A 11 -10.19 48.61 12.12
C ALA A 11 -10.50 48.48 10.63
N SER A 12 -10.59 49.64 9.98
CA SER A 12 -10.98 49.81 8.58
C SER A 12 -9.75 50.06 7.71
N PHE A 13 -9.77 49.44 6.53
CA PHE A 13 -9.20 49.83 5.23
C PHE A 13 -7.98 50.76 5.12
N GLY A 14 -6.99 50.27 4.37
CA GLY A 14 -6.01 51.07 3.64
C GLY A 14 -5.44 50.29 2.44
N LEU A 15 -6.11 50.37 1.29
CA LEU A 15 -5.58 49.99 -0.03
C LEU A 15 -4.64 51.09 -0.53
N VAL A 16 -3.42 50.74 -0.93
CA VAL A 16 -2.56 51.58 -1.77
C VAL A 16 -2.03 50.74 -2.92
N SER A 17 -2.48 51.11 -4.11
CA SER A 17 -1.93 50.73 -5.42
C SER A 17 -0.73 51.60 -5.76
N GLY A 18 0.37 50.99 -6.23
CA GLY A 18 1.51 51.70 -6.80
C GLY A 18 2.32 50.81 -7.74
N CYS A 19 2.23 51.08 -9.04
CA CYS A 19 3.14 50.58 -10.08
C CYS A 19 4.53 51.22 -9.95
N GLY A 20 5.59 50.48 -10.29
CA GLY A 20 6.94 51.02 -10.42
C GLY A 20 7.92 49.99 -10.96
N ASP A 21 8.14 50.03 -12.27
CA ASP A 21 9.15 49.31 -13.05
C ASP A 21 10.56 49.92 -12.83
N ASN A 22 11.61 49.08 -12.77
CA ASN A 22 12.95 49.25 -13.37
C ASN A 22 14.00 48.32 -12.74
N GLY A 23 14.46 47.34 -13.53
CA GLY A 23 15.88 47.18 -13.92
C GLY A 23 16.99 46.88 -12.90
N ASN A 24 17.43 45.62 -12.94
CA ASN A 24 18.81 45.12 -13.11
C ASN A 24 19.74 44.79 -11.90
N ASP A 25 20.40 43.64 -12.09
CA ASP A 25 21.68 43.10 -11.56
C ASP A 25 21.78 42.28 -10.24
N THR A 26 21.86 40.95 -10.47
CA THR A 26 22.87 39.96 -10.00
C THR A 26 23.28 39.87 -8.52
N GLN A 27 23.01 38.72 -7.88
CA GLN A 27 23.97 37.63 -7.60
C GLN A 27 23.29 36.52 -6.79
N GLY A 28 23.84 35.30 -6.91
CA GLY A 28 23.16 34.05 -6.62
C GLY A 28 23.09 33.62 -5.16
N ALA A 29 22.14 32.73 -4.89
CA ALA A 29 22.21 31.73 -3.84
C ALA A 29 21.42 30.51 -4.31
N THR A 30 22.15 29.44 -4.58
CA THR A 30 21.67 28.12 -5.01
C THR A 30 20.86 27.46 -3.89
N GLY A 31 19.56 27.31 -4.09
CA GLY A 31 18.71 26.38 -3.35
C GLY A 31 18.28 25.26 -4.28
N ASN A 32 18.87 24.07 -4.13
CA ASN A 32 18.48 22.86 -4.85
C ASN A 32 17.09 22.42 -4.33
N MET A 33 16.03 22.75 -5.06
CA MET A 33 14.78 22.00 -4.97
C MET A 33 14.85 20.85 -5.98
N MET A 34 14.83 19.60 -5.48
CA MET A 34 14.63 18.43 -6.32
C MET A 34 13.21 18.50 -6.88
N THR A 35 13.10 18.84 -8.15
CA THR A 35 11.88 18.64 -8.94
C THR A 35 11.89 17.21 -9.45
N THR A 36 11.08 16.35 -8.85
CA THR A 36 10.82 15.00 -9.35
C THR A 36 10.06 15.13 -10.67
N THR A 37 10.77 15.05 -11.78
CA THR A 37 10.19 15.07 -13.12
C THR A 37 9.83 13.65 -13.50
N LEU A 38 8.52 13.40 -13.70
CA LEU A 38 8.02 12.17 -14.33
C LEU A 38 8.66 12.04 -15.74
N PRO A 39 8.99 10.81 -16.20
CA PRO A 39 9.45 10.62 -17.57
C PRO A 39 8.37 11.02 -18.57
N PRO A 40 8.72 11.62 -19.73
CA PRO A 40 7.74 11.97 -20.75
C PRO A 40 7.10 10.71 -21.35
N LEU A 41 5.77 10.66 -21.33
CA LEU A 41 4.97 9.68 -22.09
C LEU A 41 5.22 9.91 -23.58
N THR A 42 5.98 9.01 -24.20
CA THR A 42 6.15 8.99 -25.65
C THR A 42 5.04 8.16 -26.27
N THR A 43 4.09 8.84 -26.91
CA THR A 43 3.11 8.20 -27.80
C THR A 43 3.81 7.85 -29.12
N THR A 44 3.89 6.57 -29.43
CA THR A 44 4.29 6.12 -30.77
C THR A 44 3.02 5.91 -31.60
N ASP A 45 2.80 6.83 -32.53
CA ASP A 45 1.78 6.74 -33.58
C ASP A 45 2.19 5.68 -34.62
N PRO A 46 1.36 4.68 -34.96
CA PRO A 46 1.71 3.70 -35.97
C PRO A 46 1.51 4.30 -37.37
N GLY A 47 2.62 4.77 -37.94
CA GLY A 47 2.73 5.18 -39.33
C GLY A 47 2.36 4.06 -40.32
N THR A 48 1.28 4.33 -41.05
CA THR A 48 0.99 3.95 -42.44
C THR A 48 2.12 3.23 -43.18
N SER A 49 1.89 1.97 -43.57
CA SER A 49 2.60 1.35 -44.69
C SER A 49 1.61 0.68 -45.64
N THR A 50 1.69 1.13 -46.88
CA THR A 50 0.97 0.66 -48.05
C THR A 50 1.84 -0.43 -48.70
N SER A 51 1.33 -1.66 -48.82
CA SER A 51 1.70 -2.53 -49.96
C SER A 51 0.73 -3.70 -50.15
N THR A 52 -0.01 -3.60 -51.26
CA THR A 52 -0.17 -4.65 -52.27
C THR A 52 -0.78 -5.99 -51.87
N ALA A 53 -2.05 -6.14 -52.23
CA ALA A 53 -2.76 -7.41 -52.35
C ALA A 53 -2.13 -8.31 -53.43
N THR A 54 -2.07 -9.61 -53.17
CA THR A 54 -2.05 -10.64 -54.22
C THR A 54 -2.87 -11.83 -53.72
N GLU A 55 -3.94 -12.10 -54.45
CA GLU A 55 -4.78 -13.30 -54.35
C GLU A 55 -3.94 -14.56 -54.55
N THR A 56 -4.19 -15.62 -53.78
CA THR A 56 -4.21 -17.00 -54.32
C THR A 56 -5.05 -17.88 -53.40
N THR A 57 -6.02 -18.53 -54.03
CA THR A 57 -7.02 -19.45 -53.52
C THR A 57 -6.46 -20.84 -53.20
N ALA A 58 -7.23 -21.56 -52.37
CA ALA A 58 -7.02 -22.89 -51.79
C ALA A 58 -6.70 -24.04 -52.78
N PRO A 59 -6.42 -25.24 -52.23
CA PRO A 59 -7.42 -26.28 -52.43
C PRO A 59 -7.79 -27.09 -51.18
N THR A 60 -9.06 -27.49 -51.21
CA THR A 60 -9.80 -28.46 -50.40
C THR A 60 -9.24 -29.89 -50.46
N THR A 61 -9.32 -30.63 -49.35
CA THR A 61 -9.81 -32.02 -49.37
C THR A 61 -10.56 -32.40 -48.08
N THR A 62 -11.75 -32.91 -48.37
CA THR A 62 -12.87 -33.49 -47.64
C THR A 62 -12.60 -34.80 -46.86
N ASP A 63 -13.50 -35.03 -45.89
CA ASP A 63 -14.01 -36.31 -45.32
C ASP A 63 -13.32 -37.05 -44.17
N GLY A 64 -14.15 -37.41 -43.17
CA GLY A 64 -13.84 -38.40 -42.14
C GLY A 64 -14.67 -38.33 -40.86
N THR A 65 -15.99 -38.53 -40.96
CA THR A 65 -16.93 -38.78 -39.85
C THR A 65 -16.60 -40.05 -39.06
N GLY A 66 -16.82 -40.05 -37.74
CA GLY A 66 -16.80 -41.25 -36.91
C GLY A 66 -17.18 -40.99 -35.44
N THR A 67 -18.41 -41.32 -35.08
CA THR A 67 -19.03 -41.16 -33.75
C THR A 67 -18.87 -42.43 -32.89
N ALA A 68 -18.89 -42.23 -31.56
CA ALA A 68 -19.33 -43.12 -30.48
C ALA A 68 -18.38 -44.24 -30.00
N THR A 69 -18.05 -44.29 -28.69
CA THR A 69 -18.87 -44.90 -27.60
C THR A 69 -18.01 -45.07 -26.33
N GLU A 70 -18.64 -44.86 -25.17
CA GLU A 70 -18.17 -45.14 -23.81
C GLU A 70 -17.67 -46.58 -23.59
N SER A 71 -16.76 -46.80 -22.63
CA SER A 71 -17.10 -47.59 -21.42
C SER A 71 -15.95 -47.66 -20.41
N THR A 72 -16.37 -47.63 -19.14
CA THR A 72 -15.72 -47.94 -17.87
C THR A 72 -14.79 -49.17 -17.86
N THR A 73 -13.78 -49.23 -16.97
CA THR A 73 -13.80 -49.86 -15.61
C THR A 73 -12.36 -49.99 -15.06
N ALA A 74 -12.17 -49.71 -13.77
CA ALA A 74 -11.07 -50.24 -12.93
C ALA A 74 -11.37 -51.74 -12.57
N PRO A 75 -10.70 -52.48 -11.65
CA PRO A 75 -9.60 -52.14 -10.73
C PRO A 75 -8.56 -53.29 -10.47
N THR A 76 -7.72 -53.07 -9.44
CA THR A 76 -7.20 -54.01 -8.41
C THR A 76 -5.86 -54.78 -8.57
N THR A 77 -4.89 -54.33 -7.76
CA THR A 77 -4.07 -55.04 -6.74
C THR A 77 -3.12 -56.19 -7.13
N THR A 78 -1.90 -56.21 -6.54
CA THR A 78 -1.56 -57.04 -5.35
C THR A 78 -0.14 -56.74 -4.81
N ASP A 79 -0.08 -56.77 -3.48
CA ASP A 79 1.00 -56.76 -2.48
C ASP A 79 2.28 -57.59 -2.72
N GLY A 80 3.32 -57.23 -1.94
CA GLY A 80 4.49 -58.07 -1.68
C GLY A 80 5.51 -57.47 -0.70
N THR A 81 5.26 -57.64 0.61
CA THR A 81 6.10 -57.27 1.78
C THR A 81 7.41 -58.08 1.92
N ALA A 82 8.50 -57.47 2.39
CA ALA A 82 9.49 -58.09 3.29
C ALA A 82 10.41 -57.06 4.00
N THR A 83 10.70 -57.36 5.26
CA THR A 83 11.31 -56.56 6.35
C THR A 83 12.85 -56.70 6.43
N SER A 84 13.59 -55.65 6.84
CA SER A 84 14.58 -55.67 7.97
C SER A 84 15.46 -54.39 8.06
N THR A 85 15.31 -53.67 9.19
CA THR A 85 16.30 -52.95 10.03
C THR A 85 17.58 -52.31 9.46
N THR A 86 17.70 -50.97 9.60
CA THR A 86 18.79 -50.22 10.30
C THR A 86 18.48 -48.71 10.28
N GLU A 87 18.47 -48.04 11.44
CA GLU A 87 18.49 -46.57 11.60
C GLU A 87 19.93 -46.02 11.61
N PRO A 88 20.18 -44.69 11.61
CA PRO A 88 19.52 -43.61 10.88
C PRO A 88 20.55 -42.71 10.15
N VAL A 89 20.14 -42.03 9.07
CA VAL A 89 20.83 -40.81 8.60
C VAL A 89 19.78 -39.73 8.36
N ASP A 90 19.94 -38.71 9.18
CA ASP A 90 19.32 -37.39 9.20
C ASP A 90 19.58 -36.62 7.90
N THR A 91 18.52 -36.11 7.25
CA THR A 91 18.53 -34.74 6.70
C THR A 91 17.10 -34.26 6.44
N THR A 92 16.65 -33.36 7.31
CA THR A 92 15.42 -32.60 7.15
C THR A 92 15.72 -31.35 6.32
N ALA A 93 15.17 -31.23 5.12
CA ALA A 93 15.22 -30.01 4.33
C ALA A 93 13.90 -29.23 4.52
N GLY A 94 13.89 -28.33 5.51
CA GLY A 94 12.90 -27.26 5.62
C GLY A 94 13.35 -26.04 4.79
N PRO A 95 12.41 -25.18 4.34
CA PRO A 95 12.75 -23.99 3.58
C PRO A 95 13.45 -22.97 4.50
N THR A 96 14.62 -22.51 4.09
CA THR A 96 15.36 -21.41 4.72
C THR A 96 14.67 -20.09 4.45
N THR A 97 14.23 -19.43 5.53
CA THR A 97 14.05 -17.98 5.59
C THR A 97 15.44 -17.35 5.56
N GLU A 98 15.70 -16.48 4.59
CA GLU A 98 16.93 -15.69 4.51
C GLU A 98 16.93 -14.64 5.64
N PRO A 99 17.95 -14.55 6.51
CA PRO A 99 18.08 -13.45 7.44
C PRO A 99 18.53 -12.20 6.66
N GLN A 100 17.90 -11.06 6.98
CA GLN A 100 18.36 -9.75 6.52
C GLN A 100 19.84 -9.56 6.90
N THR A 101 20.65 -9.16 5.93
CA THR A 101 22.10 -8.96 6.07
C THR A 101 22.40 -7.81 7.04
N SER A 102 22.68 -8.13 8.31
CA SER A 102 23.41 -7.26 9.23
C SER A 102 24.92 -7.46 9.02
N THR A 103 25.68 -6.36 8.95
CA THR A 103 27.15 -6.42 8.87
C THR A 103 27.73 -6.18 10.25
N THR A 104 28.03 -7.25 10.99
CA THR A 104 28.71 -7.15 12.30
C THR A 104 30.20 -6.84 12.10
N MET A 105 30.65 -5.65 12.51
CA MET A 105 32.09 -5.35 12.59
C MET A 105 32.59 -5.60 14.02
N MET A 106 33.34 -6.69 14.22
CA MET A 106 34.00 -6.98 15.50
C MET A 106 35.32 -6.22 15.62
N THR A 107 35.45 -5.37 16.64
CA THR A 107 36.74 -4.76 17.03
C THR A 107 37.16 -5.32 18.39
N THR A 108 38.18 -6.18 18.43
CA THR A 108 38.71 -6.74 19.68
C THR A 108 39.88 -5.93 20.22
N MET A 109 39.79 -5.48 21.47
CA MET A 109 40.91 -4.91 22.26
C MET A 109 41.29 -5.91 23.37
N PRO A 110 42.59 -6.20 23.63
CA PRO A 110 42.98 -7.21 24.58
C PRO A 110 43.06 -6.67 26.02
N GLY A 111 42.18 -7.15 26.91
CA GLY A 111 42.20 -6.93 28.36
C GLY A 111 42.47 -8.24 29.11
N THR A 112 43.30 -8.19 30.15
CA THR A 112 43.87 -9.36 30.87
C THR A 112 43.17 -9.57 32.21
N THR A 113 42.85 -10.85 32.52
CA THR A 113 42.52 -11.46 33.84
C THR A 113 41.33 -10.92 34.64
N GLY A 114 40.30 -11.76 34.80
CA GLY A 114 39.44 -11.79 35.99
C GLY A 114 37.95 -11.74 35.73
N ASP A 115 37.53 -10.89 34.80
CA ASP A 115 36.14 -10.68 34.44
C ASP A 115 35.97 -10.87 32.92
N THR A 116 34.97 -11.65 32.49
CA THR A 116 33.93 -11.03 31.66
C THR A 116 34.38 -9.93 30.71
N PRO A 117 35.27 -10.07 29.70
CA PRO A 117 35.67 -8.92 28.90
C PRO A 117 34.40 -8.32 28.29
N CYS A 118 34.09 -7.10 28.70
CA CYS A 118 32.97 -6.35 28.16
C CYS A 118 33.23 -6.19 26.66
N GLN A 119 32.49 -6.94 25.84
CA GLN A 119 32.55 -6.81 24.40
C GLN A 119 31.47 -5.82 23.98
N GLU A 120 31.90 -4.62 23.61
CA GLU A 120 31.03 -3.67 22.92
C GLU A 120 30.68 -4.24 21.55
N ILE A 121 29.40 -4.22 21.22
CA ILE A 121 28.87 -4.72 19.96
C ILE A 121 28.16 -3.56 19.27
N SER A 122 28.47 -3.32 18.00
CA SER A 122 27.76 -2.38 17.15
C SER A 122 27.14 -3.15 15.99
N VAL A 123 25.84 -2.95 15.77
CA VAL A 123 25.09 -3.55 14.67
C VAL A 123 24.28 -2.48 13.96
N THR A 124 24.34 -2.48 12.63
CA THR A 124 23.43 -1.68 11.80
C THR A 124 22.19 -2.53 11.52
N VAL A 125 21.02 -1.97 11.83
CA VAL A 125 19.73 -2.65 11.79
C VAL A 125 18.72 -1.82 11.01
N GLN A 126 17.84 -2.51 10.28
CA GLN A 126 16.81 -1.89 9.46
C GLN A 126 15.43 -1.99 10.12
N PRO A 127 14.51 -1.06 9.84
CA PRO A 127 13.14 -1.17 10.30
C PRO A 127 12.45 -2.44 9.77
N ILE A 128 11.50 -2.97 10.53
CA ILE A 128 10.64 -4.07 10.06
C ILE A 128 9.86 -3.62 8.82
N LYS A 129 9.90 -4.39 7.74
CA LYS A 129 9.12 -4.12 6.52
C LYS A 129 7.63 -4.41 6.77
N PRO A 130 6.73 -3.43 6.61
CA PRO A 130 5.30 -3.68 6.81
C PRO A 130 4.73 -4.57 5.70
N ASN A 131 3.74 -5.40 6.07
CA ASN A 131 2.90 -6.15 5.15
C ASN A 131 1.76 -5.24 4.67
N THR A 132 1.76 -4.91 3.39
CA THR A 132 0.83 -3.95 2.78
C THR A 132 -0.06 -4.62 1.77
N MET A 133 -1.39 -4.51 1.93
CA MET A 133 -2.35 -4.88 0.89
C MET A 133 -2.80 -3.65 0.09
N LEU A 134 -2.50 -3.66 -1.20
CA LEU A 134 -3.13 -2.75 -2.17
C LEU A 134 -4.53 -3.28 -2.50
N VAL A 135 -5.58 -2.54 -2.15
CA VAL A 135 -6.96 -2.90 -2.45
C VAL A 135 -7.46 -1.90 -3.48
N LEU A 136 -7.48 -2.33 -4.74
CA LEU A 136 -7.59 -1.44 -5.90
C LEU A 136 -8.94 -1.58 -6.57
N ASP A 137 -9.61 -0.44 -6.73
CA ASP A 137 -10.86 -0.34 -7.46
C ASP A 137 -10.64 -0.54 -8.98
N LYS A 138 -11.33 -1.53 -9.51
CA LYS A 138 -11.34 -1.95 -10.92
C LYS A 138 -12.75 -1.81 -11.51
N SER A 139 -13.62 -1.02 -10.90
CA SER A 139 -15.00 -0.81 -11.34
C SER A 139 -15.06 -0.07 -12.69
N GLY A 140 -16.26 0.00 -13.28
CA GLY A 140 -16.44 0.66 -14.58
C GLY A 140 -16.17 2.18 -14.55
N SER A 141 -16.36 2.85 -13.41
CA SER A 141 -16.10 4.30 -13.26
C SER A 141 -14.63 4.65 -13.48
N MET A 142 -13.71 3.71 -13.27
CA MET A 142 -12.28 3.89 -13.51
C MET A 142 -11.91 4.10 -14.99
N LEU A 143 -12.85 3.87 -15.92
CA LEU A 143 -12.70 4.22 -17.33
C LEU A 143 -13.10 5.66 -17.67
N GLN A 144 -13.60 6.44 -16.70
CA GLN A 144 -13.80 7.87 -16.88
C GLN A 144 -12.45 8.55 -17.14
N THR A 145 -12.44 9.50 -18.07
CA THR A 145 -11.23 10.21 -18.49
C THR A 145 -11.02 11.48 -17.69
N TRP A 146 -9.78 11.80 -17.36
CA TRP A 146 -9.39 13.01 -16.64
C TRP A 146 -8.09 13.61 -17.20
N ASP A 147 -7.84 14.87 -16.85
CA ASP A 147 -6.57 15.54 -17.10
C ASP A 147 -5.53 15.00 -16.10
N ALA A 148 -4.66 14.12 -16.57
CA ALA A 148 -3.76 13.37 -15.70
C ALA A 148 -2.48 14.14 -15.34
N ASP A 149 -2.06 15.09 -16.17
CA ASP A 149 -0.80 15.83 -16.02
C ASP A 149 -1.02 17.33 -15.74
N ALA A 150 -2.27 17.75 -15.58
CA ALA A 150 -2.67 19.14 -15.35
C ALA A 150 -2.26 20.07 -16.52
N ASP A 151 -2.06 19.52 -17.72
CA ASP A 151 -1.88 20.28 -18.94
C ASP A 151 -3.14 20.16 -19.82
N PRO A 152 -3.93 21.22 -19.98
CA PRO A 152 -5.15 21.18 -20.79
C PRO A 152 -4.91 20.92 -22.29
N ASN A 153 -3.65 20.90 -22.75
CA ASN A 153 -3.29 20.62 -24.14
C ASN A 153 -2.95 19.14 -24.40
N THR A 154 -2.85 18.30 -23.37
CA THR A 154 -2.61 16.87 -23.53
C THR A 154 -3.95 16.10 -23.55
N PRO A 155 -4.04 14.99 -24.29
CA PRO A 155 -5.26 14.18 -24.28
C PRO A 155 -5.50 13.55 -22.92
N ASN A 156 -6.73 13.69 -22.40
CA ASN A 156 -7.16 13.00 -21.20
C ASN A 156 -6.99 11.47 -21.34
N VAL A 157 -6.58 10.83 -20.24
CA VAL A 157 -6.49 9.38 -20.11
C VAL A 157 -7.51 8.88 -19.09
N THR A 158 -7.76 7.57 -19.03
CA THR A 158 -8.64 7.00 -18.00
C THR A 158 -7.99 7.05 -16.61
N ARG A 159 -8.80 7.11 -15.56
CA ARG A 159 -8.32 6.98 -14.17
C ARG A 159 -7.52 5.68 -13.96
N TRP A 160 -7.96 4.56 -14.54
CA TRP A 160 -7.23 3.28 -14.48
C TRP A 160 -5.82 3.37 -15.07
N TYR A 161 -5.68 4.00 -16.24
CA TYR A 161 -4.39 4.21 -16.90
C TYR A 161 -3.39 4.91 -15.96
N SER A 162 -3.86 5.93 -15.25
CA SER A 162 -3.05 6.65 -14.24
C SER A 162 -2.79 5.80 -13.01
N LEU A 163 -3.79 5.11 -12.46
CA LEU A 163 -3.63 4.25 -11.29
C LEU A 163 -2.58 3.16 -11.53
N TYR A 164 -2.64 2.47 -12.67
CA TYR A 164 -1.65 1.45 -13.04
C TYR A 164 -0.23 2.03 -13.05
N ALA A 165 -0.04 3.20 -13.67
CA ALA A 165 1.27 3.85 -13.75
C ALA A 165 1.83 4.17 -12.37
N VAL A 166 1.00 4.75 -11.51
CA VAL A 166 1.38 5.12 -10.14
C VAL A 166 1.67 3.88 -9.30
N VAL A 167 0.83 2.85 -9.36
CA VAL A 167 1.08 1.57 -8.65
C VAL A 167 2.41 0.96 -9.11
N ASN A 168 2.69 0.95 -10.41
CA ASN A 168 3.97 0.46 -10.92
C ASN A 168 5.16 1.27 -10.41
N GLN A 169 5.03 2.59 -10.32
CA GLN A 169 6.07 3.45 -9.76
C GLN A 169 6.27 3.19 -8.27
N VAL A 170 5.21 3.18 -7.46
CA VAL A 170 5.29 2.89 -6.02
C VAL A 170 5.92 1.53 -5.76
N LEU A 171 5.49 0.49 -6.48
CA LEU A 171 6.09 -0.84 -6.37
C LEU A 171 7.54 -0.87 -6.86
N THR A 172 7.96 0.04 -7.75
CA THR A 172 9.36 0.16 -8.15
C THR A 172 10.20 0.79 -7.06
N ASP A 173 9.70 1.87 -6.48
CA ASP A 173 10.45 2.73 -5.57
C ASP A 173 10.52 2.14 -4.15
N PHE A 174 9.53 1.34 -3.76
CA PHE A 174 9.37 0.85 -2.38
C PHE A 174 9.37 -0.68 -2.22
N ASN A 175 9.68 -1.44 -3.28
CA ASN A 175 9.64 -2.92 -3.27
C ASN A 175 10.48 -3.55 -2.14
N ASP A 176 11.58 -2.90 -1.77
CA ASP A 176 12.52 -3.36 -0.74
C ASP A 176 12.16 -2.85 0.66
N LYS A 177 11.24 -1.89 0.79
CA LYS A 177 10.79 -1.30 2.07
C LYS A 177 9.47 -1.88 2.60
N PHE A 178 8.68 -2.47 1.71
CA PHE A 178 7.37 -3.05 2.05
C PHE A 178 7.21 -4.43 1.43
N ASN A 179 6.49 -5.30 2.13
CA ASN A 179 6.01 -6.55 1.58
C ASN A 179 4.63 -6.30 0.98
N PHE A 180 4.55 -6.14 -0.33
CA PHE A 180 3.30 -5.83 -1.01
C PHE A 180 2.51 -7.10 -1.36
N GLY A 181 1.20 -7.03 -1.18
CA GLY A 181 0.20 -7.87 -1.83
C GLY A 181 -0.84 -6.99 -2.53
N MET A 182 -1.71 -7.59 -3.32
CA MET A 182 -2.71 -6.86 -4.09
C MET A 182 -4.01 -7.63 -4.22
N ASN A 183 -5.12 -6.91 -4.10
CA ASN A 183 -6.47 -7.38 -4.33
C ASN A 183 -7.23 -6.42 -5.24
N LEU A 184 -7.92 -6.93 -6.25
CA LEU A 184 -8.79 -6.17 -7.15
C LEU A 184 -10.24 -6.31 -6.69
N PHE A 185 -10.94 -5.19 -6.62
CA PHE A 185 -12.38 -5.19 -6.47
C PHE A 185 -13.01 -4.27 -7.52
N PRO A 186 -13.98 -4.76 -8.30
CA PRO A 186 -14.34 -6.15 -8.46
C PRO A 186 -13.19 -6.93 -9.14
N SER A 187 -13.21 -8.25 -9.05
CA SER A 187 -12.21 -9.14 -9.64
C SER A 187 -12.18 -9.06 -11.18
N LYS A 188 -11.16 -9.67 -11.79
CA LYS A 188 -11.06 -9.79 -13.26
C LYS A 188 -12.20 -10.57 -13.92
N ASN A 189 -12.93 -11.37 -13.15
CA ASN A 189 -14.07 -12.16 -13.64
C ASN A 189 -15.38 -11.37 -13.61
N ALA A 190 -15.38 -10.16 -13.05
CA ALA A 190 -16.57 -9.34 -13.01
C ALA A 190 -16.93 -8.79 -14.39
N LEU A 191 -18.23 -8.75 -14.68
CA LEU A 191 -18.77 -8.35 -15.97
C LEU A 191 -19.42 -6.96 -15.89
N GLY A 192 -19.36 -6.21 -16.99
CA GLY A 192 -20.02 -4.91 -17.15
C GLY A 192 -21.52 -5.03 -17.41
N GLU A 193 -22.24 -5.69 -16.52
CA GLU A 193 -23.68 -5.92 -16.62
C GLU A 193 -24.38 -5.50 -15.34
N TYR A 194 -25.61 -5.03 -15.43
CA TYR A 194 -26.44 -4.73 -14.26
C TYR A 194 -26.98 -6.03 -13.63
N LYS A 195 -26.07 -6.87 -13.11
CA LYS A 195 -26.31 -8.20 -12.54
C LYS A 195 -25.30 -8.49 -11.42
N MET A 196 -25.57 -9.52 -10.62
CA MET A 196 -24.66 -10.01 -9.57
C MET A 196 -23.23 -10.29 -10.06
N THR A 197 -23.06 -10.65 -11.33
CA THR A 197 -21.74 -10.91 -11.94
C THR A 197 -20.85 -9.67 -12.02
N ALA A 198 -21.37 -8.46 -11.82
CA ALA A 198 -20.57 -7.23 -11.74
C ALA A 198 -19.88 -7.03 -10.39
N CYS A 199 -20.31 -7.78 -9.37
CA CYS A 199 -19.89 -7.62 -7.98
C CYS A 199 -18.93 -8.73 -7.52
N LEU A 200 -18.43 -9.55 -8.45
CA LEU A 200 -17.59 -10.70 -8.12
C LEU A 200 -16.24 -10.25 -7.57
N VAL A 201 -15.91 -10.70 -6.36
CA VAL A 201 -14.58 -10.59 -5.74
C VAL A 201 -14.09 -12.01 -5.47
N ASN A 202 -12.79 -12.23 -5.62
CA ASN A 202 -12.20 -13.54 -5.32
C ASN A 202 -12.12 -13.73 -3.79
N ASP A 203 -12.38 -14.95 -3.31
CA ASP A 203 -12.26 -15.27 -1.87
C ASP A 203 -10.80 -15.18 -1.38
N GLN A 204 -9.85 -15.39 -2.29
CA GLN A 204 -8.42 -15.21 -2.07
C GLN A 204 -7.98 -13.97 -2.85
N VAL A 205 -7.02 -13.23 -2.28
CA VAL A 205 -6.44 -12.06 -2.93
C VAL A 205 -5.73 -12.45 -4.23
N GLU A 206 -5.76 -11.59 -5.25
CA GLU A 206 -5.11 -11.84 -6.53
C GLU A 206 -3.62 -12.16 -6.38
N VAL A 207 -2.93 -11.42 -5.51
CA VAL A 207 -1.52 -11.62 -5.20
C VAL A 207 -1.33 -11.55 -3.67
N PRO A 208 -1.00 -12.67 -3.01
CA PRO A 208 -0.65 -12.68 -1.60
C PRO A 208 0.55 -11.77 -1.30
N VAL A 209 0.57 -11.17 -0.11
CA VAL A 209 1.73 -10.45 0.41
C VAL A 209 2.98 -11.33 0.39
N ALA A 210 4.05 -10.83 -0.20
CA ALA A 210 5.38 -11.42 -0.16
C ALA A 210 6.45 -10.33 -0.22
N GLU A 211 7.71 -10.70 0.03
CA GLU A 211 8.84 -9.80 -0.15
C GLU A 211 9.12 -9.56 -1.65
N LEU A 212 9.57 -8.35 -2.00
CA LEU A 212 9.99 -7.98 -3.36
C LEU A 212 8.94 -8.30 -4.44
N ASN A 213 7.66 -8.22 -4.09
CA ASN A 213 6.57 -8.84 -4.83
C ASN A 213 6.09 -8.08 -6.08
N LYS A 214 6.75 -6.97 -6.46
CA LYS A 214 6.42 -6.20 -7.68
C LYS A 214 6.22 -7.09 -8.91
N ASP A 215 7.15 -8.00 -9.17
CA ASP A 215 7.14 -8.83 -10.39
C ASP A 215 5.99 -9.85 -10.43
N ALA A 216 5.37 -10.14 -9.28
CA ALA A 216 4.14 -10.92 -9.22
C ALA A 216 2.89 -10.03 -9.37
N ILE A 217 2.92 -8.79 -8.87
CA ILE A 217 1.76 -7.88 -8.89
C ILE A 217 1.51 -7.30 -10.29
N ILE A 218 2.52 -6.76 -10.94
CA ILE A 218 2.36 -6.02 -12.22
C ILE A 218 1.70 -6.87 -13.32
N PRO A 219 2.09 -8.14 -13.55
CA PRO A 219 1.45 -8.97 -14.58
C PRO A 219 -0.01 -9.34 -14.28
N VAL A 220 -0.44 -9.23 -13.03
CA VAL A 220 -1.79 -9.63 -12.60
C VAL A 220 -2.80 -8.50 -12.77
N LEU A 221 -2.34 -7.25 -12.73
CA LEU A 221 -3.15 -6.07 -13.03
C LEU A 221 -3.67 -6.13 -14.47
N PRO A 222 -4.94 -5.75 -14.71
CA PRO A 222 -5.39 -5.40 -16.05
C PRO A 222 -4.43 -4.42 -16.72
N ALA A 223 -4.09 -4.68 -17.99
CA ALA A 223 -3.16 -3.85 -18.74
C ALA A 223 -3.50 -2.36 -18.61
N GLN A 224 -2.48 -1.50 -18.58
CA GLN A 224 -2.65 -0.07 -18.39
C GLN A 224 -3.64 0.58 -19.36
N SER A 225 -3.63 0.14 -20.63
CA SER A 225 -4.51 0.62 -21.70
C SER A 225 -5.84 -0.16 -21.80
N ASN A 226 -6.22 -0.93 -20.78
CA ASN A 226 -7.43 -1.72 -20.81
C ASN A 226 -8.68 -0.84 -20.76
N MET A 227 -9.47 -0.86 -21.83
CA MET A 227 -10.71 -0.10 -21.99
C MET A 227 -11.98 -0.94 -21.75
N THR A 228 -11.83 -2.14 -21.22
CA THR A 228 -12.93 -3.12 -21.01
C THR A 228 -13.18 -3.41 -19.53
N ILE A 229 -12.52 -2.66 -18.65
CA ILE A 229 -12.71 -2.73 -17.22
C ILE A 229 -14.15 -2.34 -16.88
N ALA A 230 -14.82 -3.20 -16.13
CA ALA A 230 -16.21 -2.97 -15.75
C ALA A 230 -16.57 -3.68 -14.43
N GLY A 231 -17.79 -3.43 -13.96
CA GLY A 231 -18.35 -3.97 -12.73
C GLY A 231 -18.77 -2.86 -11.76
N GLY A 232 -19.39 -3.25 -10.65
CA GLY A 232 -19.70 -2.34 -9.54
C GLY A 232 -18.48 -2.14 -8.65
N THR A 233 -18.71 -1.60 -7.45
CA THR A 233 -17.69 -1.21 -6.48
C THR A 233 -17.87 -1.99 -5.17
N PRO A 234 -17.64 -3.33 -5.15
CA PRO A 234 -17.80 -4.21 -3.98
C PRO A 234 -16.69 -4.02 -2.93
N THR A 235 -16.54 -2.81 -2.40
CA THR A 235 -15.47 -2.45 -1.46
C THR A 235 -15.49 -3.33 -0.21
N ALA A 236 -16.66 -3.66 0.34
CA ALA A 236 -16.75 -4.49 1.55
C ALA A 236 -16.17 -5.89 1.33
N LEU A 237 -16.45 -6.50 0.17
CA LEU A 237 -15.92 -7.80 -0.22
C LEU A 237 -14.41 -7.72 -0.49
N GLY A 238 -13.97 -6.68 -1.22
CA GLY A 238 -12.54 -6.42 -1.47
C GLY A 238 -11.72 -6.28 -0.20
N MET A 239 -12.23 -5.49 0.76
CA MET A 239 -11.61 -5.30 2.07
C MET A 239 -11.62 -6.59 2.88
N THR A 240 -12.72 -7.35 2.87
CA THR A 240 -12.83 -8.62 3.61
C THR A 240 -11.76 -9.62 3.14
N ALA A 241 -11.60 -9.80 1.82
CA ALA A 241 -10.59 -10.70 1.27
C ALA A 241 -9.16 -10.26 1.64
N ALA A 242 -8.87 -8.96 1.54
CA ALA A 242 -7.56 -8.39 1.90
C ALA A 242 -7.25 -8.56 3.40
N LEU A 243 -8.22 -8.30 4.27
CA LEU A 243 -8.07 -8.42 5.72
C LEU A 243 -7.94 -9.90 6.14
N ASN A 244 -8.69 -10.81 5.52
CA ASN A 244 -8.53 -12.25 5.76
C ASN A 244 -7.10 -12.71 5.45
N HIS A 245 -6.53 -12.23 4.33
CA HIS A 245 -5.14 -12.52 3.99
C HIS A 245 -4.16 -11.92 5.02
N LEU A 246 -4.27 -10.63 5.35
CA LEU A 246 -3.37 -9.98 6.32
C LEU A 246 -3.44 -10.63 7.72
N LYS A 247 -4.62 -11.06 8.16
CA LYS A 247 -4.81 -11.74 9.45
C LYS A 247 -4.16 -13.12 9.50
N SER A 248 -3.90 -13.74 8.34
CA SER A 248 -3.18 -15.01 8.25
C SER A 248 -1.66 -14.86 8.42
N LEU A 249 -1.14 -13.64 8.26
CA LEU A 249 0.29 -13.32 8.41
C LEU A 249 0.66 -13.10 9.88
N ASP A 250 1.97 -13.12 10.14
CA ASP A 250 2.52 -12.85 11.47
C ASP A 250 2.01 -11.50 12.03
N PRO A 251 1.28 -11.48 13.16
CA PRO A 251 0.78 -10.26 13.76
C PRO A 251 1.88 -9.37 14.36
N ALA A 252 3.11 -9.87 14.55
CA ALA A 252 4.25 -9.08 15.01
C ALA A 252 4.84 -8.17 13.92
N VAL A 253 4.58 -8.48 12.64
CA VAL A 253 4.94 -7.62 11.51
C VAL A 253 3.82 -6.59 11.32
N PRO A 254 4.10 -5.27 11.23
CA PRO A 254 3.07 -4.27 10.97
C PRO A 254 2.29 -4.59 9.69
N ARG A 255 0.96 -4.44 9.73
CA ARG A 255 0.06 -4.76 8.62
C ARG A 255 -0.79 -3.56 8.29
N ILE A 256 -0.88 -3.18 7.03
CA ILE A 256 -1.65 -2.01 6.58
C ILE A 256 -2.47 -2.33 5.33
N VAL A 257 -3.54 -1.57 5.12
CA VAL A 257 -4.32 -1.58 3.87
C VAL A 257 -4.21 -0.23 3.18
N MET A 258 -4.02 -0.23 1.87
CA MET A 258 -4.19 0.94 1.00
C MET A 258 -5.41 0.72 0.12
N LEU A 259 -6.54 1.32 0.50
CA LEU A 259 -7.79 1.27 -0.25
C LEU A 259 -7.83 2.41 -1.26
N VAL A 260 -7.83 2.09 -2.55
CA VAL A 260 -7.91 3.06 -3.65
C VAL A 260 -9.26 2.90 -4.36
N THR A 261 -10.06 3.97 -4.43
CA THR A 261 -11.37 3.97 -5.10
C THR A 261 -11.71 5.33 -5.72
N ASP A 262 -12.57 5.34 -6.72
CA ASP A 262 -13.06 6.56 -7.38
C ASP A 262 -14.55 6.85 -7.13
N GLY A 263 -15.16 6.16 -6.16
CA GLY A 263 -16.59 6.29 -5.91
C GLY A 263 -17.09 5.71 -4.59
N ALA A 264 -18.41 5.74 -4.44
CA ALA A 264 -19.10 5.18 -3.28
C ALA A 264 -19.27 3.66 -3.44
N ALA A 265 -19.06 2.93 -2.35
CA ALA A 265 -19.22 1.48 -2.33
C ALA A 265 -20.66 1.02 -2.59
N ASN A 266 -20.82 -0.02 -3.38
CA ASN A 266 -22.08 -0.73 -3.58
C ASN A 266 -21.82 -2.24 -3.57
N CYS A 267 -22.66 -3.04 -4.22
CA CYS A 267 -22.55 -4.49 -4.30
C CYS A 267 -22.69 -5.18 -2.94
N SER A 268 -23.58 -4.66 -2.08
CA SER A 268 -23.84 -5.23 -0.77
C SER A 268 -24.35 -6.67 -0.84
N THR A 269 -23.77 -7.56 -0.05
CA THR A 269 -24.22 -8.97 0.04
C THR A 269 -25.63 -9.10 0.62
N SER A 270 -26.12 -8.07 1.32
CA SER A 270 -27.48 -7.98 1.85
C SER A 270 -28.52 -7.40 0.88
N ALA A 271 -28.12 -6.99 -0.34
CA ALA A 271 -29.05 -6.43 -1.31
C ALA A 271 -30.13 -7.44 -1.72
N ALA A 272 -31.41 -7.07 -1.62
CA ALA A 272 -32.53 -7.95 -1.93
C ALA A 272 -32.83 -8.02 -3.44
N ASN A 273 -32.34 -7.04 -4.21
CA ASN A 273 -32.57 -6.92 -5.64
C ASN A 273 -31.43 -6.14 -6.32
N LEU A 274 -31.43 -6.11 -7.66
CA LEU A 274 -30.36 -5.47 -8.43
C LEU A 274 -30.32 -3.95 -8.22
N THR A 275 -31.46 -3.29 -7.99
CA THR A 275 -31.47 -1.85 -7.69
C THR A 275 -30.77 -1.59 -6.37
N GLU A 276 -31.09 -2.33 -5.31
CA GLU A 276 -30.36 -2.23 -4.04
C GLU A 276 -28.89 -2.60 -4.18
N LEU A 277 -28.55 -3.53 -5.06
CA LEU A 277 -27.17 -3.96 -5.28
C LEU A 277 -26.28 -2.83 -5.80
N PHE A 278 -26.77 -2.00 -6.71
CA PHE A 278 -25.95 -0.96 -7.36
C PHE A 278 -26.23 0.46 -6.87
N GLU A 279 -27.48 0.74 -6.54
CA GLU A 279 -27.99 2.09 -6.29
C GLU A 279 -28.08 2.44 -4.81
N VAL A 280 -27.76 1.51 -3.92
CA VAL A 280 -27.72 1.71 -2.47
C VAL A 280 -26.29 1.49 -1.99
N TYR A 281 -25.85 2.38 -1.09
CA TYR A 281 -24.52 2.30 -0.51
C TYR A 281 -24.37 1.03 0.34
N ASP A 282 -23.24 0.36 0.21
CA ASP A 282 -22.93 -0.79 1.06
C ASP A 282 -22.43 -0.33 2.44
N GLU A 283 -23.35 -0.21 3.39
CA GLU A 283 -23.06 0.22 4.76
C GLU A 283 -22.15 -0.77 5.53
N ASN A 284 -21.86 -1.96 4.99
CA ASN A 284 -20.95 -2.92 5.63
C ASN A 284 -19.47 -2.48 5.56
N VAL A 285 -19.09 -1.54 4.68
CA VAL A 285 -17.69 -1.12 4.53
C VAL A 285 -17.16 -0.47 5.81
N ALA A 286 -17.96 0.38 6.44
CA ALA A 286 -17.59 1.11 7.66
C ALA A 286 -17.24 0.19 8.84
N PRO A 287 -18.08 -0.78 9.27
CA PRO A 287 -17.72 -1.69 10.35
C PRO A 287 -16.51 -2.58 10.02
N ILE A 288 -16.35 -3.02 8.76
CA ILE A 288 -15.17 -3.82 8.34
C ILE A 288 -13.87 -3.04 8.56
N ILE A 289 -13.83 -1.77 8.14
CA ILE A 289 -12.65 -0.91 8.29
C ILE A 289 -12.43 -0.53 9.76
N SER A 290 -13.51 -0.27 10.50
CA SER A 290 -13.44 0.02 11.94
C SER A 290 -12.87 -1.15 12.73
N ASP A 291 -13.33 -2.37 12.47
CA ASP A 291 -12.85 -3.57 13.16
C ASP A 291 -11.38 -3.87 12.81
N ALA A 292 -11.00 -3.71 11.53
CA ALA A 292 -9.61 -3.84 11.10
C ALA A 292 -8.66 -2.98 11.95
N TYR A 293 -9.02 -1.72 12.17
CA TYR A 293 -8.19 -0.82 12.98
C TYR A 293 -8.30 -1.12 14.48
N THR A 294 -9.51 -1.19 15.02
CA THR A 294 -9.73 -1.22 16.48
C THR A 294 -9.54 -2.60 17.12
N VAL A 295 -9.72 -3.68 16.35
CA VAL A 295 -9.60 -5.06 16.84
C VAL A 295 -8.31 -5.69 16.37
N ASP A 296 -7.96 -5.54 15.09
CA ASP A 296 -6.81 -6.24 14.50
C ASP A 296 -5.53 -5.39 14.45
N ASN A 297 -5.63 -4.10 14.80
CA ASN A 297 -4.54 -3.12 14.70
C ASN A 297 -3.98 -3.00 13.26
N ILE A 298 -4.87 -3.06 12.27
CA ILE A 298 -4.56 -2.92 10.83
C ILE A 298 -5.13 -1.59 10.35
N PRO A 299 -4.34 -0.51 10.30
CA PRO A 299 -4.79 0.77 9.76
C PRO A 299 -5.11 0.69 8.27
N THR A 300 -6.09 1.47 7.83
CA THR A 300 -6.52 1.55 6.43
C THR A 300 -6.36 2.97 5.90
N TYR A 301 -5.38 3.15 5.03
CA TYR A 301 -5.22 4.37 4.25
C TYR A 301 -6.24 4.40 3.12
N VAL A 302 -7.06 5.45 3.08
CA VAL A 302 -8.10 5.64 2.05
C VAL A 302 -7.62 6.66 1.03
N ILE A 303 -7.60 6.27 -0.23
CA ILE A 303 -7.20 7.07 -1.39
C ILE A 303 -8.40 7.22 -2.31
N GLY A 304 -8.81 8.47 -2.53
CA GLY A 304 -9.93 8.83 -3.38
C GLY A 304 -9.45 9.44 -4.70
N ILE A 305 -9.88 8.87 -5.83
CA ILE A 305 -9.57 9.37 -7.17
C ILE A 305 -10.75 10.19 -7.69
N ALA A 306 -10.53 11.49 -7.92
CA ALA A 306 -11.49 12.42 -8.48
C ALA A 306 -12.87 12.37 -7.79
N ILE A 307 -12.84 12.46 -6.45
CA ILE A 307 -14.03 12.33 -5.60
C ILE A 307 -14.75 13.68 -5.47
N ASP A 308 -15.97 13.74 -5.97
CA ASP A 308 -16.83 14.91 -5.82
C ASP A 308 -17.35 15.04 -4.40
N ASN A 309 -17.29 16.27 -3.86
CA ASN A 309 -17.98 16.63 -2.62
C ASN A 309 -19.41 17.08 -2.91
N ALA A 310 -20.20 16.16 -3.44
CA ALA A 310 -21.61 16.36 -3.75
C ALA A 310 -22.34 15.01 -3.72
N PRO A 311 -23.64 15.00 -3.40
CA PRO A 311 -24.44 13.80 -3.55
C PRO A 311 -24.52 13.36 -5.01
N ASN A 312 -24.36 12.06 -5.25
CA ASN A 312 -24.65 11.44 -6.54
C ASN A 312 -26.11 11.71 -6.96
N PRO A 313 -26.36 11.84 -8.27
CA PRO A 313 -27.73 12.00 -8.78
C PRO A 313 -28.61 10.82 -8.37
N ASN A 314 -29.93 11.01 -8.36
CA ASN A 314 -30.88 9.92 -8.12
C ASN A 314 -31.34 9.32 -9.46
N ILE A 315 -30.45 8.56 -10.09
CA ILE A 315 -30.67 7.91 -11.40
C ILE A 315 -30.07 6.52 -11.37
N GLN A 316 -30.60 5.60 -12.17
CA GLN A 316 -30.03 4.26 -12.28
C GLN A 316 -28.77 4.29 -13.17
N ASP A 317 -27.62 4.54 -12.58
CA ASP A 317 -26.33 4.65 -13.29
C ASP A 317 -25.26 3.67 -12.78
N GLY A 318 -25.61 2.81 -11.83
CA GLY A 318 -24.68 1.85 -11.25
C GLY A 318 -23.90 2.39 -10.04
N ASN A 319 -24.20 3.61 -9.57
CA ASN A 319 -23.62 4.20 -8.36
C ASN A 319 -24.70 4.39 -7.28
N PRO A 320 -24.32 4.36 -5.99
CA PRO A 320 -25.24 4.69 -4.91
C PRO A 320 -25.91 6.06 -5.07
N ASN A 321 -27.25 6.07 -5.08
CA ASN A 321 -28.07 7.26 -5.26
C ASN A 321 -28.06 8.16 -4.01
N THR A 322 -27.98 9.47 -4.21
CA THR A 322 -28.02 10.50 -3.14
C THR A 322 -26.92 10.41 -2.08
N ILE A 323 -25.86 9.66 -2.37
CA ILE A 323 -24.69 9.48 -1.49
C ILE A 323 -23.62 10.49 -1.87
N ASN A 324 -23.05 11.16 -0.88
CA ASN A 324 -21.86 11.98 -1.06
C ASN A 324 -20.61 11.11 -0.84
N PRO A 325 -19.88 10.69 -1.90
CA PRO A 325 -18.71 9.83 -1.75
C PRO A 325 -17.60 10.49 -0.92
N TYR A 326 -17.43 11.81 -0.99
CA TYR A 326 -16.47 12.55 -0.16
C TYR A 326 -16.74 12.37 1.34
N GLU A 327 -18.01 12.46 1.77
CA GLU A 327 -18.38 12.25 3.17
C GLU A 327 -18.11 10.80 3.61
N LYS A 328 -18.44 9.82 2.76
CA LYS A 328 -18.20 8.40 3.06
C LYS A 328 -16.71 8.08 3.14
N LEU A 329 -15.88 8.57 2.22
CA LEU A 329 -14.43 8.34 2.30
C LEU A 329 -13.80 9.02 3.53
N ASN A 330 -14.31 10.18 3.97
CA ASN A 330 -13.88 10.79 5.23
C ASN A 330 -14.21 9.94 6.46
N GLU A 331 -15.41 9.35 6.47
CA GLU A 331 -15.82 8.39 7.49
C GLU A 331 -14.88 7.19 7.51
N LEU A 332 -14.61 6.57 6.35
CA LEU A 332 -13.72 5.42 6.26
C LEU A 332 -12.29 5.72 6.72
N ALA A 333 -11.72 6.87 6.33
CA ALA A 333 -10.38 7.26 6.78
C ALA A 333 -10.31 7.49 8.30
N THR A 334 -11.40 7.98 8.90
CA THR A 334 -11.51 8.16 10.36
C THR A 334 -11.61 6.82 11.08
N LEU A 335 -12.47 5.92 10.59
CA LEU A 335 -12.62 4.57 11.15
C LEU A 335 -11.36 3.72 10.96
N GLY A 336 -10.66 3.91 9.84
CA GLY A 336 -9.43 3.21 9.49
C GLY A 336 -8.17 3.69 10.23
N GLY A 337 -8.28 4.72 11.08
CA GLY A 337 -7.19 5.20 11.93
C GLY A 337 -6.15 6.08 11.23
N THR A 338 -6.30 6.40 9.95
CA THR A 338 -5.31 7.15 9.15
C THR A 338 -5.82 8.51 8.68
N ALA A 339 -6.83 9.06 9.36
CA ALA A 339 -7.44 10.32 8.98
C ALA A 339 -6.42 11.48 9.00
N LYS A 340 -6.30 12.18 7.86
CA LYS A 340 -5.56 13.43 7.75
C LYS A 340 -6.15 14.52 8.65
N ALA A 341 -5.28 15.46 9.04
CA ALA A 341 -5.71 16.70 9.67
C ALA A 341 -6.54 17.56 8.69
N GLY A 342 -7.41 18.43 9.22
CA GLY A 342 -8.26 19.29 8.41
C GLY A 342 -9.62 18.67 8.05
N ASN A 343 -10.28 19.22 7.03
CA ASN A 343 -11.64 18.81 6.65
C ASN A 343 -11.66 17.54 5.78
N GLU A 344 -10.65 17.37 4.93
CA GLU A 344 -10.47 16.17 4.12
C GLU A 344 -9.59 15.18 4.90
N LYS A 345 -10.15 14.01 5.21
CA LYS A 345 -9.55 12.97 6.05
C LYS A 345 -8.83 11.91 5.22
N PHE A 346 -9.23 11.72 3.97
CA PHE A 346 -8.62 10.76 3.06
C PHE A 346 -7.60 11.44 2.12
N TYR A 347 -6.80 10.65 1.43
CA TYR A 347 -5.85 11.13 0.44
C TYR A 347 -6.57 11.31 -0.90
N SER A 348 -6.94 12.53 -1.23
CA SER A 348 -7.59 12.86 -2.50
C SER A 348 -6.58 13.09 -3.61
N ALA A 349 -6.94 12.71 -4.83
CA ALA A 349 -6.18 12.97 -6.04
C ALA A 349 -7.10 13.35 -7.20
N ASN A 350 -6.85 14.51 -7.81
CA ASN A 350 -7.62 15.02 -8.97
C ASN A 350 -6.89 14.86 -10.32
N ASN A 351 -5.66 14.36 -10.28
CA ASN A 351 -4.83 14.02 -11.44
C ASN A 351 -3.80 12.95 -11.03
N ALA A 352 -2.99 12.48 -11.99
CA ALA A 352 -2.02 11.40 -11.73
C ALA A 352 -0.84 11.87 -10.86
N ILE A 353 -0.51 13.16 -10.89
CA ILE A 353 0.56 13.75 -10.07
C ILE A 353 0.14 13.69 -8.59
N GLU A 354 -1.05 14.20 -8.27
CA GLU A 354 -1.62 14.13 -6.93
C GLU A 354 -1.81 12.69 -6.44
N LEU A 355 -2.15 11.76 -7.34
CA LEU A 355 -2.27 10.33 -7.00
C LEU A 355 -0.91 9.73 -6.64
N SER A 356 0.15 10.09 -7.38
CA SER A 356 1.51 9.70 -7.03
C SER A 356 1.94 10.30 -5.70
N ASP A 357 1.67 11.58 -5.47
CA ASP A 357 2.02 12.26 -4.22
C ASP A 357 1.27 11.66 -3.02
N ALA A 358 -0.01 11.32 -3.19
CA ALA A 358 -0.82 10.66 -2.19
C ALA A 358 -0.24 9.29 -1.79
N LEU A 359 0.02 8.42 -2.76
CA LEU A 359 0.58 7.09 -2.48
C LEU A 359 2.00 7.18 -1.91
N ASN A 360 2.83 8.12 -2.40
CA ASN A 360 4.16 8.39 -1.85
C ASN A 360 4.09 8.89 -0.40
N ALA A 361 3.16 9.78 -0.07
CA ALA A 361 2.96 10.24 1.31
C ALA A 361 2.58 9.08 2.24
N ILE A 362 1.72 8.17 1.77
CA ILE A 362 1.28 7.00 2.54
C ILE A 362 2.43 6.03 2.79
N VAL A 363 3.20 5.66 1.77
CA VAL A 363 4.34 4.75 1.97
C VAL A 363 5.38 5.38 2.89
N GLN A 364 5.59 6.70 2.86
CA GLN A 364 6.49 7.37 3.80
C GLN A 364 5.93 7.36 5.24
N ASP A 365 4.64 7.61 5.40
CA ASP A 365 3.97 7.56 6.70
C ASP A 365 3.94 6.14 7.29
N ALA A 366 3.70 5.14 6.45
CA ALA A 366 3.50 3.76 6.87
C ALA A 366 4.79 2.97 7.10
N GLN A 367 5.98 3.53 6.80
CA GLN A 367 7.24 2.90 7.16
C GLN A 367 7.30 2.62 8.67
N SER A 368 7.90 1.50 9.05
CA SER A 368 7.98 1.11 10.47
C SER A 368 8.94 2.01 11.25
N CYS A 369 8.55 2.35 12.49
CA CYS A 369 9.45 2.95 13.49
C CYS A 369 10.11 1.90 14.39
N ILE A 370 9.88 0.61 14.10
CA ILE A 370 10.30 -0.52 14.93
C ILE A 370 11.55 -1.13 14.33
N ILE A 371 12.58 -1.23 15.17
CA ILE A 371 13.86 -1.84 14.85
C ILE A 371 13.96 -3.16 15.63
N PRO A 372 14.03 -4.32 14.96
CA PRO A 372 14.27 -5.59 15.63
C PRO A 372 15.74 -5.70 16.03
N LEU A 373 16.00 -6.35 17.17
CA LEU A 373 17.34 -6.69 17.64
C LEU A 373 17.57 -8.19 17.47
N GLU A 374 18.75 -8.57 16.97
CA GLU A 374 19.09 -9.99 16.77
C GLU A 374 19.29 -10.73 18.11
N SER A 375 19.78 -10.02 19.11
CA SER A 375 19.99 -10.53 20.46
C SER A 375 19.73 -9.44 21.48
N PRO A 376 19.22 -9.78 22.67
CA PRO A 376 18.97 -8.77 23.69
C PRO A 376 20.28 -8.25 24.28
N PRO A 377 20.39 -6.94 24.57
CA PRO A 377 21.57 -6.38 25.21
C PRO A 377 21.74 -6.94 26.62
N ALA A 378 22.99 -7.25 26.99
CA ALA A 378 23.32 -7.68 28.36
C ALA A 378 23.10 -6.56 29.40
N PHE A 379 23.28 -5.30 28.99
CA PHE A 379 23.05 -4.10 29.80
C PHE A 379 22.12 -3.15 29.03
N PRO A 380 20.79 -3.35 29.10
CA PRO A 380 19.81 -2.59 28.33
C PRO A 380 19.87 -1.08 28.56
N ASP A 381 20.28 -0.66 29.77
CA ASP A 381 20.47 0.72 30.20
C ASP A 381 21.71 1.40 29.59
N LYS A 382 22.61 0.61 28.97
CA LYS A 382 23.82 1.08 28.30
C LYS A 382 23.76 0.96 26.77
N THR A 383 22.56 0.79 26.23
CA THR A 383 22.38 0.76 24.78
C THR A 383 22.39 2.19 24.23
N ILE A 384 23.13 2.40 23.15
CA ILE A 384 23.18 3.66 22.42
C ILE A 384 22.60 3.41 21.03
N VAL A 385 21.68 4.28 20.59
CA VAL A 385 21.09 4.23 19.25
C VAL A 385 21.52 5.46 18.49
N LYS A 386 22.02 5.28 17.27
CA LYS A 386 22.45 6.36 16.39
C LYS A 386 21.75 6.28 15.04
N LEU A 387 21.38 7.44 14.51
CA LEU A 387 20.95 7.61 13.13
C LEU A 387 22.05 8.40 12.41
N GLY A 388 22.86 7.69 11.61
CA GLY A 388 24.12 8.23 11.10
C GLY A 388 25.05 8.66 12.25
N ASN A 389 25.43 9.94 12.29
CA ASN A 389 26.30 10.47 13.34
C ASN A 389 25.54 11.03 14.57
N ASN A 390 24.21 10.97 14.57
CA ASN A 390 23.39 11.57 15.61
C ASN A 390 22.95 10.52 16.62
N GLU A 391 23.33 10.69 17.88
CA GLU A 391 22.83 9.89 18.99
C GLU A 391 21.38 10.26 19.33
N ILE A 392 20.52 9.25 19.39
CA ILE A 392 19.11 9.39 19.71
C ILE A 392 18.92 9.06 21.20
N PRO A 393 18.26 9.93 21.98
CA PRO A 393 18.11 9.71 23.42
C PRO A 393 17.14 8.57 23.71
N MET A 394 17.43 7.80 24.77
CA MET A 394 16.46 6.87 25.34
C MET A 394 15.36 7.66 26.05
N ILE A 395 14.11 7.30 25.81
CA ILE A 395 12.92 7.96 26.36
C ILE A 395 12.01 6.96 27.06
N THR A 396 11.04 7.48 27.80
CA THR A 396 10.04 6.63 28.51
C THR A 396 8.64 6.79 27.94
N ASP A 397 8.37 7.91 27.25
CA ASP A 397 7.04 8.23 26.76
C ASP A 397 7.04 8.65 25.27
N CYS A 398 6.67 7.71 24.38
CA CYS A 398 6.48 8.01 22.95
C CYS A 398 5.43 9.11 22.68
N ALA A 399 4.48 9.36 23.60
CA ALA A 399 3.39 10.29 23.32
C ALA A 399 3.84 11.75 23.37
N ASN A 400 4.88 12.05 24.15
CA ASN A 400 5.32 13.42 24.42
C ASN A 400 6.82 13.66 24.17
N GLU A 401 7.60 12.60 24.00
CA GLU A 401 9.05 12.68 23.82
C GLU A 401 9.47 12.20 22.42
N SER A 402 10.64 12.66 21.98
CA SER A 402 11.30 12.19 20.75
C SER A 402 12.58 11.48 21.13
N GLY A 403 12.73 10.23 20.69
CA GLY A 403 13.81 9.35 21.12
C GLY A 403 13.51 7.89 20.79
N TRP A 404 14.19 6.97 21.45
CA TRP A 404 13.91 5.53 21.34
C TRP A 404 13.55 4.90 22.69
N ARG A 405 12.79 3.81 22.66
CA ARG A 405 12.52 2.96 23.82
C ARG A 405 12.46 1.50 23.42
N TYR A 406 12.55 0.60 24.40
CA TYR A 406 12.20 -0.80 24.17
C TYR A 406 10.68 -0.97 24.13
N ILE A 407 10.18 -1.75 23.16
CA ILE A 407 8.74 -2.05 23.03
C ILE A 407 8.27 -2.92 24.20
N GLU A 408 9.08 -3.91 24.56
CA GLU A 408 8.83 -4.78 25.69
C GLU A 408 9.95 -4.65 26.73
N PRO A 409 9.62 -4.54 28.03
CA PRO A 409 10.61 -4.40 29.08
C PRO A 409 11.46 -5.65 29.29
N MET A 410 11.09 -6.80 28.72
CA MET A 410 11.85 -8.05 28.64
C MET A 410 11.22 -8.85 27.50
N PRO A 411 11.98 -9.49 26.59
CA PRO A 411 13.43 -9.68 26.61
C PRO A 411 14.28 -8.56 26.00
N TYR A 412 13.74 -7.39 25.65
CA TYR A 412 14.48 -6.31 24.95
C TYR A 412 14.90 -6.68 23.52
N MET A 413 13.96 -7.22 22.73
CA MET A 413 14.21 -7.69 21.37
C MET A 413 13.82 -6.69 20.28
N ALA A 414 13.26 -5.53 20.63
CA ALA A 414 12.88 -4.52 19.67
C ALA A 414 12.89 -3.12 20.28
N LEU A 415 13.29 -2.16 19.47
CA LEU A 415 13.27 -0.73 19.77
C LEU A 415 12.13 -0.07 18.98
N GLU A 416 11.46 0.90 19.59
CA GLU A 416 10.54 1.81 18.94
C GLU A 416 11.13 3.21 19.00
N LEU A 417 11.28 3.84 17.84
CA LEU A 417 11.62 5.26 17.75
C LEU A 417 10.33 6.09 17.73
N CYS A 418 10.30 7.17 18.49
CA CYS A 418 9.11 8.01 18.68
C CYS A 418 9.38 9.45 18.22
N GLY A 419 8.31 10.16 17.85
CA GLY A 419 8.39 11.58 17.48
C GLY A 419 9.30 11.82 16.27
N THR A 420 10.14 12.85 16.35
CA THR A 420 11.08 13.20 15.25
C THR A 420 12.11 12.11 15.00
N ALA A 421 12.49 11.31 16.02
CA ALA A 421 13.43 10.22 15.84
C ALA A 421 12.89 9.14 14.87
N CYS A 422 11.58 8.86 14.88
CA CYS A 422 11.02 7.97 13.87
C CYS A 422 11.06 8.62 12.47
N ALA A 423 10.72 9.91 12.35
CA ALA A 423 10.80 10.59 11.06
C ALA A 423 12.23 10.55 10.50
N ASP A 424 13.23 10.74 11.36
CA ASP A 424 14.64 10.64 10.97
C ASP A 424 15.04 9.22 10.58
N LEU A 425 14.53 8.18 11.28
CA LEU A 425 14.76 6.78 10.91
C LEU A 425 14.18 6.44 9.53
N LYS A 426 12.97 6.91 9.23
CA LYS A 426 12.32 6.69 7.92
C LYS A 426 13.11 7.29 6.77
N ILE A 427 13.85 8.36 7.03
CA ILE A 427 14.75 9.00 6.06
C ILE A 427 16.10 8.26 5.98
N ALA A 428 16.68 7.90 7.14
CA ALA A 428 17.96 7.22 7.21
C ALA A 428 17.90 5.78 6.66
N GLY A 429 16.79 5.08 6.87
CA GLY A 429 16.55 3.70 6.45
C GLY A 429 17.20 2.64 7.32
N GLU A 430 18.07 3.03 8.26
CA GLU A 430 18.79 2.16 9.18
C GLU A 430 19.20 2.93 10.45
N ALA A 431 19.53 2.19 11.51
CA ALA A 431 20.12 2.73 12.73
C ALA A 431 21.31 1.87 13.16
N ASP A 432 22.31 2.50 13.78
CA ASP A 432 23.39 1.82 14.47
C ASP A 432 23.00 1.65 15.94
N VAL A 433 22.99 0.41 16.41
CA VAL A 433 22.71 0.05 17.81
C VAL A 433 23.98 -0.48 18.43
N GLU A 434 24.44 0.20 19.48
CA GLU A 434 25.67 -0.09 20.19
C GLU A 434 25.35 -0.58 21.61
N TYR A 435 25.87 -1.74 21.99
CA TYR A 435 25.74 -2.31 23.32
C TYR A 435 27.02 -2.06 24.10
N TYR A 436 26.95 -1.24 25.14
CA TYR A 436 28.05 -1.00 26.06
C TYR A 436 27.91 -1.81 27.36
N CYS A 437 29.02 -1.98 28.07
CA CYS A 437 29.08 -2.63 29.37
C CYS A 437 30.13 -1.96 30.27
N ASP A 438 30.06 -2.20 31.58
CA ASP A 438 31.12 -1.72 32.48
C ASP A 438 32.36 -2.61 32.33
N ALA A 439 33.54 -2.01 32.33
CA ALA A 439 34.79 -2.75 32.50
C ALA A 439 34.78 -3.38 33.90
N GLY A 440 34.90 -4.72 33.94
CA GLY A 440 35.02 -5.50 35.18
C GLY A 440 36.25 -5.13 35.99
#